data_AF-A0A1M5U3B1-F1
#
_entry.id   AF-A0A1M5U3B1-F1
#
_cell.length_a   1.000
_cell.length_b   1.000
_cell.length_c   1.000
_cell.angle_alpha   90.00
_cell.angle_beta   90.00
_cell.angle_gamma   90.00
#
_symmetry.space_group_name_H-M   'P 1'
#
loop_
_entity.id
_entity.type
_entity.pdbx_description
1 polymer ?
#
loop_
_entity_poly.entity_id
_entity_poly.type
_entity_poly.pdbx_seq_one_letter_code
_entity_poly.pdbx_strand_id
1 'polypeptide(L)'
;MSERATLRRLYRAIPEMSCKPGCQDCCGPVPLSPAEARRLGVDGVTTAGSDSLTCRFARKEGGCSVYAQRPLLCRLFAIGPAALACPHGCQAKHPLSELKAHAIRAEYVALSPNAGPDQMILDAAGISAASNVLADDPLAALLRSRR
;
A
#
# COMPACT_ATOMS: atom_id res chain seq x y z
N MET A 1 2.60 20.12 -1.51
CA MET A 1 1.55 19.62 -0.59
C MET A 1 2.23 18.77 0.48
N SER A 2 1.88 18.86 1.77
CA SER A 2 2.56 18.08 2.83
C SER A 2 2.15 16.60 2.81
N GLU A 3 3.01 15.71 3.33
CA GLU A 3 2.72 14.25 3.44
C GLU A 3 1.32 13.99 4.03
N ARG A 4 1.00 14.65 5.14
CA ARG A 4 -0.31 14.53 5.81
C ARG A 4 -1.46 14.99 4.93
N ALA A 5 -1.28 16.06 4.15
CA ALA A 5 -2.31 16.53 3.23
C ALA A 5 -2.53 15.54 2.08
N THR A 6 -1.45 14.97 1.53
CA THR A 6 -1.55 13.94 0.50
C THR A 6 -2.25 12.69 1.03
N LEU A 7 -1.84 12.18 2.19
CA LEU A 7 -2.50 11.03 2.82
C LEU A 7 -3.99 11.26 3.01
N ARG A 8 -4.39 12.41 3.58
CA ARG A 8 -5.82 12.73 3.75
C ARG A 8 -6.58 12.70 2.43
N ARG A 9 -5.99 13.20 1.35
CA ARG A 9 -6.61 13.16 0.01
C ARG A 9 -6.77 11.72 -0.48
N LEU A 10 -5.73 10.91 -0.34
CA LEU A 10 -5.75 9.51 -0.77
C LEU A 10 -6.75 8.68 0.07
N TYR A 11 -6.80 8.87 1.39
CA TYR A 11 -7.80 8.23 2.25
C TYR A 11 -9.23 8.51 1.80
N ARG A 12 -9.54 9.75 1.38
CA ARG A 12 -10.86 10.13 0.86
C ARG A 12 -11.17 9.54 -0.51
N ALA A 13 -10.16 9.14 -1.27
CA ALA A 13 -10.32 8.57 -2.61
C ALA A 13 -10.62 7.06 -2.58
N ILE A 14 -10.44 6.40 -1.43
CA ILE A 14 -10.66 4.97 -1.25
C ILE A 14 -12.07 4.76 -0.70
N PRO A 15 -12.93 3.99 -1.39
CA PRO A 15 -14.24 3.57 -0.90
C PRO A 15 -14.17 2.88 0.48
N GLU A 16 -15.31 2.77 1.15
CA GLU A 16 -15.36 2.01 2.40
C GLU A 16 -15.58 0.52 2.16
N MET A 17 -14.86 -0.29 2.93
CA MET A 17 -15.02 -1.73 3.05
C MET A 17 -14.74 -2.12 4.51
N SER A 18 -15.52 -3.08 5.01
CA SER A 18 -15.32 -3.67 6.32
C SER A 18 -14.95 -5.15 6.21
N CYS A 19 -13.93 -5.55 6.95
CA CYS A 19 -13.60 -6.96 7.17
C CYS A 19 -14.68 -7.62 8.06
N LYS A 20 -14.79 -8.95 7.98
CA LYS A 20 -15.61 -9.72 8.93
C LYS A 20 -15.07 -9.56 10.37
N PRO A 21 -15.93 -9.59 11.40
CA PRO A 21 -15.49 -9.60 12.79
C PRO A 21 -14.49 -10.73 13.05
N GLY A 22 -13.39 -10.44 13.75
CA GLY A 22 -12.34 -11.43 14.07
C GLY A 22 -11.38 -11.80 12.93
N CYS A 23 -11.60 -11.31 11.70
CA CYS A 23 -10.77 -11.63 10.54
C CYS A 23 -9.31 -11.18 10.70
N GLN A 24 -8.36 -12.06 10.37
CA GLN A 24 -6.92 -11.76 10.34
C GLN A 24 -6.07 -12.69 9.46
N ASP A 25 -6.67 -13.75 8.91
CA ASP A 25 -5.99 -14.79 8.14
C ASP A 25 -5.42 -14.31 6.80
N CYS A 26 -6.05 -13.32 6.17
CA CYS A 26 -5.53 -12.67 4.96
C CYS A 26 -4.62 -11.47 5.26
N CYS A 27 -4.38 -11.13 6.53
CA CYS A 27 -3.61 -9.96 6.91
C CYS A 27 -2.11 -10.28 6.94
N GLY A 28 -1.37 -9.74 5.96
CA GLY A 28 0.08 -9.83 5.89
C GLY A 28 0.82 -8.61 6.44
N PRO A 29 2.15 -8.58 6.32
CA PRO A 29 2.95 -7.40 6.61
C PRO A 29 2.48 -6.18 5.80
N VAL A 30 2.42 -5.02 6.45
CA VAL A 30 1.94 -3.79 5.82
C VAL A 30 2.97 -2.68 6.00
N PRO A 31 3.52 -2.13 4.90
CA PRO A 31 4.39 -0.97 5.01
C PRO A 31 3.59 0.28 5.33
N LEU A 32 4.15 1.13 6.19
CA LEU A 32 3.53 2.37 6.64
C LEU A 32 4.32 3.57 6.13
N SER A 33 3.62 4.65 5.81
CA SER A 33 4.28 5.94 5.64
C SER A 33 4.82 6.45 6.98
N PRO A 34 5.84 7.33 7.00
CA PRO A 34 6.30 7.97 8.23
C PRO A 34 5.18 8.63 9.05
N ALA A 35 4.23 9.31 8.40
CA ALA A 35 3.09 9.90 9.08
C ALA A 35 2.12 8.85 9.66
N GLU A 36 1.94 7.71 8.99
CA GLU A 36 1.11 6.62 9.52
C GLU A 36 1.79 5.92 10.69
N ALA A 37 3.10 5.67 10.60
CA ALA A 37 3.89 5.10 11.68
C ALA A 37 3.82 5.98 12.95
N ARG A 38 4.05 7.29 12.81
CA ARG A 38 3.88 8.25 13.91
C ARG A 38 2.46 8.28 14.47
N ARG A 39 1.44 8.19 13.61
CA ARG A 39 0.02 8.19 14.02
C ARG A 39 -0.35 6.95 14.81
N LEU A 40 0.26 5.81 14.49
CA LEU A 40 0.02 4.53 15.14
C LEU A 40 0.97 4.26 16.32
N GLY A 41 1.92 5.15 16.60
CA GLY A 41 2.91 4.97 17.67
C GLY A 41 3.86 3.80 17.44
N VAL A 42 4.22 3.54 16.17
CA VAL A 42 5.15 2.48 15.78
C VAL A 42 6.47 3.09 15.33
N ASP A 43 7.57 2.66 15.96
CA ASP A 43 8.93 3.08 15.63
C ASP A 43 9.58 2.14 14.60
N GLY A 44 10.46 2.67 13.75
CA GLY A 44 11.30 1.89 12.81
C GLY A 44 10.73 1.65 11.41
N VAL A 45 11.60 1.21 10.49
CA VAL A 45 11.26 0.88 9.09
C VAL A 45 10.23 -0.25 9.07
N THR A 46 9.15 -0.01 8.33
CA THR A 46 8.01 -0.91 8.18
C THR A 46 8.28 -1.99 7.15
N THR A 47 9.44 -2.62 7.23
CA THR A 47 9.71 -3.83 6.47
C THR A 47 8.93 -4.97 7.08
N ALA A 48 8.61 -5.96 6.25
CA ALA A 48 8.08 -7.26 6.62
C ALA A 48 9.08 -8.05 7.50
N GLY A 49 9.49 -7.48 8.64
CA GLY A 49 10.64 -7.86 9.44
C GLY A 49 10.27 -8.44 10.80
N SER A 50 9.18 -9.19 10.88
CA SER A 50 9.13 -10.31 11.82
C SER A 50 9.18 -11.55 10.95
N ASP A 51 9.81 -12.63 11.39
CA ASP A 51 9.89 -13.93 10.68
C ASP A 51 8.51 -14.59 10.40
N SER A 52 7.43 -13.83 10.56
CA SER A 52 6.05 -14.19 10.29
C SER A 52 5.54 -13.47 9.03
N LEU A 53 4.87 -14.24 8.16
CA LEU A 53 4.04 -13.71 7.07
C LEU A 53 2.73 -13.07 7.61
N THR A 54 2.68 -12.73 8.90
CA THR A 54 1.49 -12.27 9.62
C THR A 54 1.59 -10.78 9.92
N CYS A 55 0.47 -10.07 9.82
CA CYS A 55 0.40 -8.66 10.16
C CYS A 55 0.73 -8.41 11.65
N ARG A 56 1.62 -7.46 11.94
CA ARG A 56 1.93 -7.05 13.34
C ARG A 56 0.75 -6.50 14.14
N PHE A 57 -0.32 -6.09 13.45
CA PHE A 57 -1.53 -5.54 14.08
C PHE A 57 -2.63 -6.60 14.26
N ALA A 58 -2.41 -7.83 13.79
CA ALA A 58 -3.28 -8.96 14.04
C ALA A 58 -3.27 -9.29 15.54
N ARG A 59 -4.43 -9.55 16.13
CA ARG A 59 -4.56 -9.91 17.55
C ARG A 59 -4.57 -11.42 17.69
N LYS A 60 -3.95 -11.96 18.74
CA LYS A 60 -3.95 -13.42 18.96
C LYS A 60 -5.36 -14.01 19.04
N GLU A 61 -6.32 -13.24 19.58
CA GLU A 61 -7.73 -13.64 19.74
C GLU A 61 -8.57 -13.40 18.48
N GLY A 62 -8.00 -12.80 17.43
CA GLY A 62 -8.69 -12.42 16.20
C GLY A 62 -8.93 -10.91 16.07
N GLY A 63 -8.95 -10.43 14.83
CA GLY A 63 -9.17 -9.02 14.49
C GLY A 63 -7.89 -8.16 14.50
N CYS A 64 -8.07 -6.85 14.41
CA CYS A 64 -6.98 -5.89 14.21
C CYS A 64 -6.93 -4.85 15.33
N SER A 65 -5.75 -4.66 15.96
CA SER A 65 -5.54 -3.68 17.02
C SER A 65 -5.69 -2.22 16.58
N VAL A 66 -5.49 -1.94 15.29
CA VAL A 66 -5.58 -0.60 14.70
C VAL A 66 -6.74 -0.46 13.70
N TYR A 67 -7.78 -1.30 13.79
CA TYR A 67 -8.81 -1.41 12.74
C TYR A 67 -9.46 -0.07 12.35
N ALA A 68 -9.83 0.76 13.33
CA ALA A 68 -10.40 2.09 13.10
C ALA A 68 -9.41 3.06 12.42
N GLN A 69 -8.12 2.82 12.64
CA GLN A 69 -7.00 3.63 12.21
C GLN A 69 -6.21 2.98 11.06
N ARG A 70 -6.78 1.97 10.37
CA ARG A 70 -6.13 1.18 9.32
C ARG A 70 -5.32 2.06 8.36
N PRO A 71 -4.03 1.72 8.14
CA PRO A 71 -3.16 2.33 7.12
C PRO A 71 -3.80 2.37 5.74
N LEU A 72 -3.26 3.21 4.87
CA LEU A 72 -3.79 3.40 3.53
C LEU A 72 -3.80 2.12 2.71
N LEU A 73 -2.70 1.35 2.75
CA LEU A 73 -2.60 0.08 2.03
C LEU A 73 -3.57 -0.98 2.57
N CYS A 74 -3.84 -1.00 3.88
CA CYS A 74 -4.88 -1.87 4.46
C CYS A 74 -6.28 -1.54 3.93
N ARG A 75 -6.55 -0.26 3.67
CA ARG A 75 -7.84 0.19 3.11
C ARG A 75 -7.91 -0.06 1.60
N LEU A 76 -6.78 -0.01 0.90
CA LEU A 76 -6.72 -0.28 -0.53
C LEU A 76 -6.91 -1.78 -0.85
N PHE A 77 -6.44 -2.66 0.03
CA PHE A 77 -6.69 -4.10 -0.04
C PHE A 77 -8.20 -4.40 -0.08
N ALA A 78 -8.64 -5.39 -0.86
CA ALA A 78 -10.05 -5.77 -1.04
C ALA A 78 -10.97 -4.67 -1.61
N ILE A 79 -10.40 -3.55 -2.09
CA ILE A 79 -11.12 -2.48 -2.79
C ILE A 79 -10.63 -2.31 -4.24
N GLY A 80 -9.46 -2.87 -4.55
CA GLY A 80 -8.80 -2.80 -5.87
C GLY A 80 -9.11 -3.98 -6.81
N PRO A 81 -8.23 -4.24 -7.79
CA PRO A 81 -8.43 -5.27 -8.82
C PRO A 81 -8.55 -6.68 -8.24
N ALA A 82 -8.97 -7.65 -9.06
CA ALA A 82 -9.18 -9.04 -8.67
C ALA A 82 -7.98 -9.67 -7.94
N ALA A 83 -6.74 -9.25 -8.26
CA ALA A 83 -5.52 -9.67 -7.59
C ALA A 83 -5.46 -9.33 -6.07
N LEU A 84 -6.30 -8.40 -5.61
CA LEU A 84 -6.42 -7.99 -4.21
C LEU A 84 -7.79 -8.39 -3.60
N ALA A 85 -8.48 -9.36 -4.19
CA ALA A 85 -9.77 -9.81 -3.70
C ALA A 85 -9.67 -10.39 -2.28
N CYS A 86 -10.64 -10.07 -1.42
CA CYS A 86 -10.72 -10.69 -0.11
C CYS A 86 -11.16 -12.16 -0.25
N PRO A 87 -10.44 -13.13 0.35
CA PRO A 87 -10.84 -14.54 0.29
C PRO A 87 -12.19 -14.81 0.96
N HIS A 88 -12.63 -13.91 1.85
CA HIS A 88 -13.92 -13.99 2.54
C HIS A 88 -15.08 -13.33 1.79
N GLY A 89 -14.83 -12.80 0.58
CA GLY A 89 -15.83 -12.11 -0.23
C GLY A 89 -16.16 -10.68 0.24
N CYS A 90 -15.37 -10.09 1.14
CA CYS A 90 -15.56 -8.69 1.53
C CYS A 90 -15.17 -7.77 0.36
N GLN A 91 -16.07 -6.87 -0.03
CA GLN A 91 -15.85 -5.92 -1.12
C GLN A 91 -16.55 -4.59 -0.83
N ALA A 92 -16.00 -3.50 -1.38
CA ALA A 92 -16.67 -2.21 -1.38
C ALA A 92 -17.91 -2.23 -2.29
N LYS A 93 -18.94 -1.45 -1.96
CA LYS A 93 -20.14 -1.30 -2.80
C LYS A 93 -19.80 -0.77 -4.20
N HIS A 94 -18.80 0.11 -4.27
CA HIS A 94 -18.28 0.68 -5.51
C HIS A 94 -16.75 0.49 -5.54
N PRO A 95 -16.26 -0.67 -6.01
CA PRO A 95 -14.83 -0.96 -6.09
C PRO A 95 -14.08 0.05 -6.98
N LEU A 96 -12.80 0.22 -6.71
CA LEU A 96 -11.93 1.01 -7.58
C LEU A 96 -11.60 0.24 -8.85
N SER A 97 -11.46 0.96 -9.97
CA SER A 97 -10.82 0.39 -11.15
C SER A 97 -9.35 0.10 -10.84
N GLU A 98 -8.78 -0.88 -11.56
CA GLU A 98 -7.38 -1.25 -11.44
C GLU A 98 -6.43 -0.06 -11.59
N LEU A 99 -6.64 0.74 -12.65
CA LEU A 99 -5.88 1.96 -12.92
C LEU A 99 -5.91 2.93 -11.74
N LYS A 100 -7.07 3.13 -11.12
CA LYS A 100 -7.23 4.07 -10.00
C LYS A 100 -6.58 3.52 -8.72
N ALA A 101 -6.72 2.23 -8.45
CA ALA A 101 -6.04 1.59 -7.32
C ALA A 101 -4.51 1.66 -7.47
N HIS A 102 -4.00 1.42 -8.68
CA HIS A 102 -2.57 1.52 -8.98
C HIS A 102 -2.06 2.95 -8.84
N ALA A 103 -2.80 3.95 -9.32
CA ALA A 103 -2.44 5.36 -9.16
C ALA A 103 -2.35 5.77 -7.68
N ILE A 104 -3.31 5.34 -6.85
CA ILE A 104 -3.28 5.59 -5.39
C ILE A 104 -2.05 4.91 -4.75
N ARG A 105 -1.76 3.65 -5.11
CA ARG A 105 -0.57 2.94 -4.60
C ARG A 105 0.71 3.65 -5.00
N ALA A 106 0.87 4.01 -6.27
CA ALA A 106 2.05 4.69 -6.80
C ALA A 106 2.31 6.01 -6.09
N GLU A 107 1.25 6.80 -5.89
CA GLU A 107 1.38 8.06 -5.15
C GLU A 107 1.71 7.84 -3.67
N TYR A 108 1.12 6.83 -3.02
CA TYR A 108 1.46 6.47 -1.65
C TYR A 108 2.94 6.06 -1.52
N VAL A 109 3.45 5.25 -2.46
CA VAL A 109 4.87 4.85 -2.49
C VAL A 109 5.77 6.08 -2.67
N ALA A 110 5.38 7.04 -3.50
CA ALA A 110 6.13 8.28 -3.68
C ALA A 110 6.19 9.16 -2.42
N LEU A 111 5.28 8.98 -1.45
CA LEU A 111 5.36 9.64 -0.14
C LEU A 111 6.44 9.04 0.78
N SER A 112 6.94 7.86 0.44
CA SER A 112 7.78 7.06 1.32
C SER A 112 8.76 6.25 0.48
N PRO A 113 9.88 6.87 0.04
CA PRO A 113 10.89 6.17 -0.77
C PRO A 113 11.38 4.87 -0.10
N ASN A 114 11.26 4.71 1.23
CA ASN A 114 11.67 3.52 1.98
C ASN A 114 10.52 2.54 2.33
N ALA A 115 9.30 2.70 1.81
CA ALA A 115 8.13 1.89 2.19
C ALA A 115 7.83 0.70 1.25
N GLY A 116 8.68 0.42 0.25
CA GLY A 116 8.54 -0.74 -0.63
C GLY A 116 9.57 -1.82 -0.32
N PRO A 117 9.25 -3.12 -0.49
CA PRO A 117 10.27 -4.17 -0.58
C PRO A 117 11.24 -3.88 -1.74
N ASP A 118 10.78 -3.18 -2.78
CA ASP A 118 11.55 -2.81 -3.96
C ASP A 118 12.72 -1.87 -3.62
N GLN A 119 12.54 -0.87 -2.75
CA GLN A 119 13.65 0.02 -2.38
C GLN A 119 14.74 -0.75 -1.61
N MET A 120 14.37 -1.70 -0.75
CA MET A 120 15.35 -2.52 -0.05
C MET A 120 16.11 -3.47 -0.99
N ILE A 121 15.44 -4.02 -2.02
CA ILE A 121 16.09 -4.80 -3.08
C ILE A 121 17.03 -3.92 -3.89
N LEU A 122 16.59 -2.71 -4.26
CA LEU A 122 17.39 -1.74 -4.99
C LEU A 122 18.60 -1.28 -4.16
N ASP A 123 18.43 -0.98 -2.89
CA ASP A 123 19.49 -0.58 -1.97
C ASP A 123 20.47 -1.74 -1.71
N ALA A 124 19.98 -2.97 -1.51
CA ALA A 124 20.81 -4.18 -1.38
C ALA A 124 21.54 -4.54 -2.67
N ALA A 125 20.96 -4.22 -3.84
CA ALA A 125 21.58 -4.37 -5.15
C ALA A 125 22.46 -3.17 -5.54
N GLY A 126 22.54 -2.11 -4.72
CA GLY A 126 23.31 -0.89 -5.02
C GLY A 126 22.74 -0.05 -6.17
N ILE A 127 21.46 -0.22 -6.51
CA ILE A 127 20.77 0.47 -7.60
C ILE A 127 20.03 1.69 -7.04
N SER A 128 20.46 2.90 -7.39
CA SER A 128 19.76 4.13 -7.00
C SER A 128 18.45 4.30 -7.78
N ALA A 129 17.36 4.63 -7.08
CA ALA A 129 16.05 4.95 -7.66
C ALA A 129 16.06 6.17 -8.61
N ALA A 130 17.18 6.89 -8.71
CA ALA A 130 17.40 7.95 -9.68
C ALA A 130 17.56 7.43 -11.13
N SER A 131 17.67 6.11 -11.35
CA SER A 131 17.75 5.53 -12.69
C SER A 131 16.36 5.34 -13.30
N ASN A 132 15.78 6.45 -13.77
CA ASN A 132 14.96 6.56 -14.97
C ASN A 132 14.07 5.35 -15.36
N VAL A 133 13.07 4.99 -14.55
CA VAL A 133 12.07 3.93 -14.90
C VAL A 133 11.11 4.38 -16.03
N LEU A 134 11.26 5.59 -16.56
CA LEU A 134 10.56 6.06 -17.78
C LEU A 134 11.44 6.01 -19.04
N ALA A 135 12.69 5.54 -18.95
CA ALA A 135 13.56 5.41 -20.12
C ALA A 135 13.22 4.17 -20.98
N ASP A 136 12.80 3.08 -20.34
CA ASP A 136 12.59 1.78 -21.00
C ASP A 136 11.10 1.36 -21.07
N ASP A 137 10.18 2.34 -21.04
CA ASP A 137 8.78 2.06 -21.39
C ASP A 137 8.66 1.93 -22.92
N PRO A 138 8.37 0.75 -23.47
CA PRO A 138 8.15 0.58 -24.92
C PRO A 138 6.99 1.44 -25.43
N LEU A 139 6.05 1.85 -24.56
CA LEU A 139 4.97 2.78 -24.90
C LEU A 139 5.49 4.22 -25.10
N ALA A 140 6.51 4.64 -24.34
CA ALA A 140 7.13 5.95 -24.47
C ALA A 140 7.97 6.09 -25.76
N ALA A 141 8.51 4.98 -26.29
CA ALA A 141 9.15 4.95 -27.61
C ALA A 141 8.13 5.10 -28.75
N LEU A 142 6.96 4.44 -28.63
CA LEU A 142 5.86 4.51 -29.59
C LEU A 142 5.19 5.89 -29.70
N LEU A 143 5.17 6.66 -28.61
CA LEU A 143 4.63 8.03 -28.60
C LEU A 143 5.61 9.07 -29.18
N ARG A 144 6.91 8.75 -29.25
CA ARG A 144 7.95 9.63 -29.81
C ARG A 144 8.15 9.46 -31.32
N SER A 145 7.81 8.30 -31.88
CA SER A 145 7.89 8.03 -33.34
C SER A 145 6.68 8.52 -34.14
N ARG A 146 5.68 9.11 -33.46
CA ARG A 146 4.48 9.71 -34.09
C ARG A 146 4.50 11.25 -34.11
N ARG A 147 5.68 11.87 -34.06
CA ARG A 147 5.87 13.31 -34.31
C ARG A 147 6.74 13.53 -35.53
#